data_AF-A0A9D9M349-F1
#
_entry.id   AF-A0A9D9M349-F1
#
_cell.length_a   1.000
_cell.length_b   1.000
_cell.length_c   1.000
_cell.angle_alpha   90.00
_cell.angle_beta   90.00
_cell.angle_gamma   90.00
#
_symmetry.space_group_name_H-M   'P 1'
#
loop_
_entity.id
_entity.type
_entity.pdbx_description
1 polymer ?
#
loop_
_entity_poly.entity_id
_entity_poly.type
_entity_poly.pdbx_seq_one_letter_code
_entity_poly.pdbx_strand_id
1 'polypeptide(L)'
;MDQLDNIQNLIYVIRGQRVMLDFDLARLYEVETSQLKRQVRRNMDRFEGEDFMFEVSREELLRCQIGTLNKGRGQHFKYLPFAFTEIGVAMLSGVLNSKVAIQANRKIMRAFVAFRHLAELPLAELQAKPADVKPRRRIGFIQEEEG
;
A
#
# COMPACT_ATOMS: atom_id res chain seq x y z
N MET A 1 14.95 18.11 0.61
CA MET A 1 13.67 18.00 1.33
C MET A 1 12.68 17.30 0.41
N ASP A 2 12.85 16.00 0.17
CA ASP A 2 11.85 15.19 -0.54
C ASP A 2 12.12 13.71 -0.24
N GLN A 3 12.05 13.36 1.05
CA GLN A 3 11.97 11.96 1.44
C GLN A 3 10.49 11.65 1.58
N LEU A 4 9.84 11.38 0.44
CA LEU A 4 8.83 10.33 0.45
C LEU A 4 9.59 9.09 0.95
N ASP A 5 9.54 8.85 2.26
CA ASP A 5 9.71 7.51 2.82
C ASP A 5 8.96 6.59 1.85
N ASN A 6 9.68 5.69 1.16
CA ASN A 6 9.11 4.85 0.10
C ASN A 6 7.78 4.31 0.63
N ILE A 7 6.64 4.67 0.02
CA ILE A 7 5.30 4.26 0.48
C ILE A 7 5.25 2.75 0.68
N GLN A 8 6.08 2.03 -0.07
CA GLN A 8 6.30 0.61 0.06
C GLN A 8 6.74 0.14 1.44
N ASN A 9 7.57 0.92 2.15
CA ASN A 9 8.05 0.61 3.50
C ASN A 9 6.96 0.78 4.58
N LEU A 10 5.83 1.41 4.22
CA LEU A 10 4.67 1.63 5.08
C LEU A 10 3.59 0.55 4.86
N ILE A 11 3.86 -0.43 3.99
CA ILE A 11 3.00 -1.59 3.75
C ILE A 11 3.50 -2.74 4.63
N TYR A 12 2.66 -3.16 5.56
CA TYR A 12 2.93 -4.25 6.49
C TYR A 12 2.18 -5.51 6.06
N VAL A 13 2.66 -6.67 6.48
CA VAL A 13 1.95 -7.95 6.31
C VAL A 13 1.44 -8.40 7.67
N ILE A 14 0.13 -8.34 7.88
CA ILE A 14 -0.54 -8.73 9.12
C ILE A 14 -1.66 -9.71 8.75
N ARG A 15 -1.73 -10.86 9.44
CA ARG A 15 -2.66 -11.97 9.12
C ARG A 15 -2.60 -12.44 7.66
N GLY A 16 -1.43 -12.34 7.02
CA GLY A 16 -1.26 -12.67 5.60
C GLY A 16 -1.83 -11.64 4.62
N GLN A 17 -2.40 -10.54 5.11
CA GLN A 17 -2.91 -9.44 4.31
C GLN A 17 -1.91 -8.28 4.29
N ARG A 18 -1.79 -7.61 3.14
CA ARG A 18 -1.02 -6.37 3.01
C ARG A 18 -1.87 -5.22 3.52
N VAL A 19 -1.36 -4.51 4.52
CA VAL A 19 -2.10 -3.45 5.22
C VAL A 19 -1.26 -2.21 5.46
N MET A 20 -1.91 -1.05 5.53
CA MET A 20 -1.32 0.20 6.01
C MET A 20 -2.00 0.65 7.30
N LEU A 21 -1.24 1.24 8.21
CA LEU A 21 -1.76 1.65 9.51
C LEU A 21 -2.37 3.04 9.46
N ASP A 22 -3.34 3.28 10.33
CA ASP A 22 -4.07 4.55 10.42
C ASP A 22 -3.17 5.79 10.57
N PHE A 23 -2.07 5.70 11.33
CA PHE A 23 -1.16 6.82 11.54
C PHE A 23 -0.30 7.13 10.32
N ASP A 24 0.12 6.10 9.57
CA ASP A 24 0.87 6.27 8.32
C ASP A 24 -0.02 6.84 7.23
N LEU A 25 -1.25 6.33 7.12
CA LEU A 25 -2.26 6.87 6.21
C LEU A 25 -2.58 8.32 6.54
N ALA A 26 -2.76 8.65 7.82
CA ALA A 26 -3.00 10.02 8.25
C ALA A 26 -1.84 10.95 7.84
N ARG A 27 -0.59 10.50 8.01
CA ARG A 27 0.61 11.23 7.57
C ARG A 27 0.65 11.43 6.05
N LEU A 28 0.33 10.39 5.27
CA LEU A 28 0.30 10.46 3.81
C LEU A 28 -0.83 11.34 3.27
N TYR A 29 -1.97 11.37 3.95
CA TYR A 29 -3.10 12.22 3.60
C TYR A 29 -3.00 13.65 4.14
N GLU A 30 -1.96 13.95 4.92
CA GLU A 30 -1.78 15.23 5.63
C GLU A 30 -2.98 15.60 6.52
N VAL A 31 -3.53 14.59 7.21
CA VAL A 31 -4.64 14.76 8.16
C VAL A 31 -4.23 14.25 9.54
N GLU A 32 -4.90 14.72 10.59
CA GLU A 32 -4.73 14.11 11.90
C GLU A 32 -5.31 12.69 11.93
N THR A 33 -4.66 11.77 12.65
CA THR A 33 -5.16 10.41 12.85
C THR A 33 -6.55 10.40 13.50
N SER A 34 -6.84 11.36 14.38
CA SER A 34 -8.16 11.58 14.99
C SER A 34 -9.24 11.88 13.93
N GLN A 35 -8.91 12.72 12.94
CA GLN A 35 -9.79 13.11 11.84
C GLN A 35 -10.06 11.93 10.93
N LEU A 36 -9.02 11.17 10.57
CA LEU A 36 -9.16 9.95 9.78
C LEU A 36 -10.12 8.97 10.46
N LYS A 37 -9.88 8.65 11.75
CA LYS A 37 -10.75 7.76 12.53
C LYS A 37 -12.18 8.27 12.62
N ARG A 38 -12.36 9.59 12.77
CA ARG A 38 -13.69 10.21 12.82
C ARG A 38 -14.45 10.03 11.50
N GLN A 39 -13.77 10.18 10.37
CA GLN A 39 -14.38 10.01 9.06
C GLN A 39 -14.74 8.56 8.78
N VAL A 40 -13.87 7.62 9.15
CA VAL A 40 -14.16 6.17 9.07
C VAL A 40 -15.38 5.82 9.91
N ARG A 41 -15.43 6.27 11.17
CA ARG A 41 -16.57 6.01 12.06
C ARG A 41 -17.91 6.57 11.55
N ARG A 42 -17.88 7.66 10.79
CA ARG A 42 -19.08 8.25 10.18
C ARG A 42 -19.57 7.46 8.95
N ASN A 43 -18.70 6.69 8.33
CA ASN A 43 -18.97 5.91 7.12
C ASN A 43 -18.69 4.42 7.36
N MET A 44 -19.02 3.92 8.56
CA MET A 44 -18.65 2.56 8.99
C MET A 44 -19.25 1.48 8.07
N ASP A 45 -20.39 1.79 7.46
CA ASP A 45 -21.06 0.99 6.42
C ASP A 45 -20.15 0.65 5.23
N ARG A 46 -19.14 1.48 4.96
CA ARG A 46 -18.14 1.25 3.89
C ARG A 46 -16.95 0.40 4.33
N PHE A 47 -16.80 0.15 5.63
CA PHE A 47 -15.64 -0.50 6.23
C PHE A 47 -16.02 -1.77 6.99
N GLU A 48 -17.15 -2.38 6.65
CA GLU A 48 -17.64 -3.59 7.31
C GLU A 48 -16.85 -4.83 6.87
N GLY A 49 -16.16 -5.46 7.83
CA GLY A 49 -15.43 -6.70 7.62
C GLY A 49 -13.91 -6.54 7.60
N GLU A 50 -13.21 -7.64 7.92
CA GLU A 50 -11.74 -7.65 8.01
C GLU A 50 -11.05 -7.41 6.66
N ASP A 51 -11.77 -7.62 5.54
CA ASP A 51 -11.28 -7.34 4.20
C ASP A 51 -11.11 -5.84 3.91
N PHE A 52 -11.67 -4.96 4.74
CA PHE A 52 -11.52 -3.50 4.61
C PHE A 52 -10.56 -2.96 5.67
N MET A 53 -10.85 -3.24 6.94
CA MET A 53 -10.03 -2.81 8.04
C MET A 53 -10.25 -3.68 9.26
N PHE A 54 -9.25 -3.73 10.13
CA PHE A 54 -9.35 -4.40 11.42
C PHE A 54 -8.42 -3.72 12.44
N GLU A 55 -8.72 -3.91 13.72
CA GLU A 55 -7.86 -3.45 14.80
C GLU A 55 -6.71 -4.44 15.01
N VAL A 56 -5.47 -3.92 15.04
CA VAL A 56 -4.26 -4.75 15.16
C VAL A 56 -4.04 -5.13 16.62
N SER A 57 -3.74 -6.38 16.91
CA SER A 57 -3.43 -6.82 18.27
C SER A 57 -2.04 -6.35 18.72
N ARG A 58 -1.82 -6.32 20.04
CA ARG A 58 -0.50 -5.98 20.59
C ARG A 58 0.59 -6.97 20.16
N GLU A 59 0.23 -8.25 20.09
CA GLU A 59 1.12 -9.33 19.67
C GLU A 59 1.48 -9.21 18.18
N GLU A 60 0.54 -8.76 17.34
CA GLU A 60 0.78 -8.48 15.92
C GLU A 60 1.73 -7.29 15.74
N LEU A 61 1.51 -6.19 16.48
CA LEU A 61 2.42 -5.04 16.49
C LEU A 61 3.85 -5.42 16.85
N LEU A 62 4.01 -6.21 17.92
CA LEU A 62 5.32 -6.66 18.39
C LEU A 62 6.01 -7.58 17.37
N ARG A 63 5.27 -8.52 16.78
CA ARG A 63 5.80 -9.43 15.75
C ARG A 63 6.28 -8.70 14.50
N CYS A 64 5.56 -7.65 14.10
CA CYS A 64 5.93 -6.83 12.96
C CYS A 64 6.93 -5.71 13.31
N GLN A 65 7.43 -5.64 14.55
CA GLN A 65 8.32 -4.58 15.06
C GLN A 65 7.75 -3.17 14.90
N ILE A 66 6.41 -3.06 14.80
CA ILE A 66 5.69 -1.81 14.60
C ILE A 66 5.58 -1.12 15.97
N GLY A 67 6.19 0.06 16.09
CA GLY A 67 6.17 0.86 17.33
C GLY A 67 7.05 0.35 18.47
N THR A 68 7.94 -0.61 18.21
CA THR A 68 8.93 -1.08 19.21
C THR A 68 10.24 -0.26 19.18
N LEU A 69 10.46 0.50 18.10
CA LEU A 69 11.64 1.35 17.92
C LEU A 69 11.37 2.75 18.48
N ASN A 70 11.31 2.91 19.81
CA ASN A 70 11.65 4.14 20.54
C ASN A 70 11.58 3.88 22.05
N LYS A 71 12.74 3.65 22.68
CA LYS A 71 12.90 3.49 24.13
C LYS A 71 12.73 4.83 24.87
N GLY A 72 11.56 5.46 24.78
CA GLY A 72 11.21 6.69 25.48
C GLY A 72 9.96 6.52 26.34
N ARG A 73 9.98 7.04 27.58
CA ARG A 73 8.82 7.05 28.49
C ARG A 73 7.63 7.77 27.83
N GLY A 74 6.49 7.10 27.69
CA GLY A 74 5.21 7.70 27.27
C GLY A 74 4.70 7.35 25.87
N GLN A 75 5.44 6.58 25.06
CA GLN A 75 5.07 6.26 23.66
C GLN A 75 4.43 4.87 23.48
N HIS A 76 3.79 4.35 24.51
CA HIS A 76 2.95 3.17 24.34
C HIS A 76 1.68 3.57 23.59
N PHE A 77 1.28 2.82 22.56
CA PHE A 77 0.00 3.01 21.90
C PHE A 77 -1.12 3.03 22.96
N LYS A 78 -1.70 4.21 23.20
CA LYS A 78 -2.83 4.40 24.12
C LYS A 78 -4.07 3.67 23.62
N TYR A 79 -4.18 3.54 22.30
CA TYR A 79 -5.20 2.78 21.58
C TYR A 79 -4.50 2.00 20.48
N LEU A 80 -4.97 0.77 20.20
CA LEU A 80 -4.43 -0.02 19.11
C LEU A 80 -4.76 0.67 17.77
N PRO A 81 -3.83 0.65 16.81
CA PRO A 81 -4.06 1.22 15.50
C PRO A 81 -4.99 0.32 14.68
N PHE A 82 -5.72 0.96 13.77
CA PHE A 82 -6.42 0.24 12.70
C PHE A 82 -5.47 -0.03 11.55
N ALA A 83 -5.53 -1.25 11.03
CA ALA A 83 -4.94 -1.66 9.77
C ALA A 83 -5.99 -1.57 8.67
N PHE A 84 -5.63 -0.97 7.55
CA PHE A 84 -6.46 -0.87 6.35
C PHE A 84 -5.83 -1.71 5.24
N THR A 85 -6.63 -2.58 4.63
CA THR A 85 -6.24 -3.34 3.45
C THR A 85 -6.23 -2.45 2.21
N GLU A 86 -5.81 -2.99 1.06
CA GLU A 86 -5.96 -2.31 -0.24
C GLU A 86 -7.39 -1.82 -0.50
N ILE A 87 -8.39 -2.65 -0.18
CA ILE A 87 -9.81 -2.32 -0.38
C ILE A 87 -10.24 -1.24 0.61
N GLY A 88 -9.79 -1.30 1.87
CA GLY A 88 -10.05 -0.25 2.85
C GLY A 88 -9.45 1.10 2.44
N VAL A 89 -8.22 1.11 1.92
CA VAL A 89 -7.60 2.33 1.39
C VAL A 89 -8.39 2.85 0.18
N ALA A 90 -8.85 1.97 -0.71
CA ALA A 90 -9.73 2.38 -1.80
C ALA A 90 -11.01 3.05 -1.29
N MET A 91 -11.63 2.55 -0.21
CA MET A 91 -12.79 3.19 0.42
C MET A 91 -12.48 4.57 1.01
N LEU A 92 -11.27 4.79 1.53
CA LEU A 92 -10.84 6.11 2.01
C LEU A 92 -10.84 7.18 0.90
N SER A 93 -10.70 6.79 -0.38
CA SER A 93 -10.75 7.73 -1.50
C SER A 93 -12.12 8.38 -1.70
N GLY A 94 -13.21 7.70 -1.34
CA GLY A 94 -14.57 8.26 -1.37
C GLY A 94 -14.90 9.11 -0.15
N VAL A 95 -14.13 8.97 0.93
CA VAL A 95 -14.34 9.66 2.21
C VAL A 95 -13.46 10.91 2.30
N LEU A 96 -12.21 10.84 1.83
CA LEU A 96 -11.24 11.92 1.85
C LEU A 96 -11.10 12.58 0.48
N ASN A 97 -11.80 13.71 0.30
CA ASN A 97 -11.93 14.38 -1.00
C ASN A 97 -10.94 15.55 -1.23
N SER A 98 -9.90 15.70 -0.41
CA SER A 98 -8.92 16.78 -0.61
C SER A 98 -7.99 16.46 -1.79
N LYS A 99 -7.50 17.50 -2.49
CA LYS A 99 -6.55 17.32 -3.60
C LYS A 99 -5.29 16.55 -3.18
N VAL A 100 -4.83 16.78 -1.95
CA VAL A 100 -3.70 16.07 -1.34
C VAL A 100 -4.05 14.60 -1.14
N ALA A 101 -5.23 14.31 -0.55
CA ALA A 101 -5.66 12.95 -0.28
C ALA A 101 -5.87 12.12 -1.56
N ILE A 102 -6.38 12.74 -2.62
CA ILE A 102 -6.53 12.09 -3.94
C ILE A 102 -5.16 11.70 -4.51
N GLN A 103 -4.16 12.59 -4.41
CA GLN A 103 -2.81 12.31 -4.89
C GLN A 103 -2.12 11.21 -4.08
N ALA A 104 -2.25 11.26 -2.75
CA ALA A 104 -1.73 10.24 -1.86
C ALA A 104 -2.36 8.86 -2.13
N ASN A 105 -3.69 8.80 -2.25
CA ASN A 105 -4.42 7.59 -2.62
C ASN A 105 -3.88 6.97 -3.92
N ARG A 106 -3.68 7.78 -4.97
CA ARG A 106 -3.13 7.31 -6.23
C ARG A 106 -1.73 6.69 -6.06
N LYS A 107 -0.88 7.29 -5.21
CA LYS A 107 0.47 6.76 -4.93
C LYS A 107 0.40 5.47 -4.11
N ILE A 108 -0.48 5.41 -3.11
CA ILE A 108 -0.69 4.22 -2.27
C ILE A 108 -1.19 3.04 -3.11
N MET A 109 -2.22 3.23 -3.92
CA MET A 109 -2.76 2.16 -4.77
C MET A 109 -1.70 1.64 -5.77
N ARG A 110 -0.87 2.52 -6.33
CA ARG A 110 0.27 2.11 -7.17
C ARG A 110 1.28 1.25 -6.41
N ALA A 111 1.55 1.57 -5.15
CA ALA A 111 2.44 0.76 -4.32
C ALA A 111 1.85 -0.63 -4.06
N PHE A 112 0.57 -0.73 -3.71
CA PHE A 112 -0.12 -2.02 -3.54
C PHE A 112 -0.08 -2.88 -4.81
N VAL A 113 -0.37 -2.30 -5.98
CA VAL A 113 -0.31 -3.00 -7.26
C VAL A 113 1.11 -3.48 -7.57
N ALA A 114 2.13 -2.66 -7.34
CA ALA A 114 3.53 -3.06 -7.52
C ALA A 114 3.92 -4.25 -6.63
N PHE A 115 3.43 -4.29 -5.37
CA PHE A 115 3.65 -5.42 -4.48
C PHE A 115 2.96 -6.72 -4.92
N ARG A 116 1.80 -6.62 -5.58
CA ARG A 116 1.14 -7.80 -6.18
C ARG A 116 2.00 -8.37 -7.29
N HIS A 117 2.44 -7.52 -8.22
CA HIS A 117 3.32 -7.96 -9.31
C HIS A 117 4.61 -8.60 -8.80
N LEU A 118 5.24 -8.03 -7.77
CA LEU A 118 6.45 -8.63 -7.17
C LEU A 118 6.19 -10.01 -6.52
N ALA A 119 4.99 -10.25 -6.00
CA ALA A 119 4.63 -11.53 -5.39
C ALA A 119 4.04 -12.56 -6.38
N GLU A 120 3.52 -12.08 -7.51
CA GLU A 120 2.95 -12.88 -8.60
C GLU A 120 3.97 -13.19 -9.70
N LEU A 121 5.20 -12.67 -9.62
CA LEU A 121 6.29 -13.10 -10.49
C LEU A 121 6.42 -14.63 -10.35
N PRO A 122 6.17 -15.41 -11.41
CA PRO A 122 6.39 -16.83 -11.36
C PRO A 122 7.89 -17.03 -11.11
N LEU A 123 8.21 -17.84 -10.10
CA LEU A 123 9.57 -18.29 -9.77
C LEU A 123 10.34 -18.86 -10.99
N ALA A 124 9.63 -19.13 -12.10
CA ALA A 124 10.15 -19.58 -13.37
C ALA A 124 11.18 -18.64 -14.03
N GLU A 125 11.15 -17.32 -13.79
CA GLU A 125 12.09 -16.40 -14.44
C GLU A 125 13.46 -16.31 -13.74
N LEU A 126 13.57 -16.69 -12.46
CA LEU A 126 14.87 -16.74 -11.76
C LEU A 126 15.69 -18.01 -12.09
N GLN A 127 15.07 -19.02 -12.69
CA GLN A 127 15.74 -20.26 -13.12
C GLN A 127 16.05 -20.31 -14.63
N ALA A 128 15.60 -19.31 -15.39
CA ALA A 128 16.00 -19.17 -16.78
C ALA A 128 17.46 -18.71 -16.85
N LYS A 129 18.38 -19.67 -17.00
CA LYS A 129 19.77 -19.42 -17.41
C LYS A 129 19.78 -18.42 -18.58
N PRO A 130 20.74 -17.48 -18.66
CA PRO A 130 20.90 -16.64 -19.83
C PRO A 130 21.37 -17.51 -21.00
N ALA A 131 20.43 -18.08 -21.75
CA ALA A 131 20.68 -18.75 -23.01
C ALA A 131 19.73 -18.14 -24.05
N ASP A 132 20.36 -17.50 -25.03
CA ASP A 132 19.79 -17.15 -26.33
C ASP A 132 18.73 -16.05 -26.38
N VAL A 133 19.14 -14.82 -26.06
CA VAL A 133 18.61 -13.65 -26.78
C VAL A 133 19.17 -13.69 -28.21
N LYS A 134 18.52 -14.45 -29.10
CA LYS A 134 18.71 -14.25 -30.55
C LYS A 134 18.23 -12.84 -30.89
N PRO A 135 19.04 -12.00 -31.56
CA PRO A 135 18.62 -10.66 -31.92
C PRO A 135 17.42 -10.76 -32.87
N ARG A 136 16.25 -10.31 -32.41
CA ARG A 136 15.09 -10.14 -33.29
C ARG A 136 15.50 -9.14 -34.37
N ARG A 137 15.61 -9.66 -35.60
CA ARG A 137 15.98 -8.93 -36.81
C ARG A 137 15.06 -7.72 -36.98
N ARG A 138 15.69 -6.61 -37.32
CA ARG A 138 15.11 -5.33 -37.75
C ARG A 138 14.06 -5.58 -38.84
N ILE A 139 12.79 -5.38 -38.54
CA ILE A 139 11.75 -5.31 -39.58
C ILE A 139 11.76 -3.87 -40.08
N GLY A 140 12.19 -3.69 -41.32
CA GLY A 140 12.17 -2.41 -42.01
C GLY A 140 10.75 -1.98 -42.31
N PHE A 141 10.48 -0.68 -42.15
CA PHE A 141 9.49 0.04 -42.92
C PHE A 141 9.92 0.00 -44.40
N ILE A 142 9.03 -0.26 -45.37
CA ILE A 142 8.33 0.74 -46.22
C ILE A 142 7.14 0.05 -46.96
N GLN A 143 6.22 0.88 -47.45
CA GLN A 143 4.84 0.65 -47.91
C GLN A 143 4.69 0.22 -49.40
N GLU A 144 3.41 -0.03 -49.76
CA GLU A 144 2.74 0.03 -51.09
C GLU A 144 2.95 -1.16 -52.04
N GLU A 145 1.92 -1.96 -52.36
CA GLU A 145 0.68 -1.72 -53.17
C GLU A 145 0.96 -1.59 -54.68
N GLU A 146 0.10 -2.29 -55.42
CA GLU A 146 -0.20 -2.26 -56.87
C GLU A 146 0.56 -3.19 -57.84
N GLY A 147 -0.25 -4.01 -58.54
CA GLY A 147 0.10 -4.77 -59.74
C GLY A 147 -0.66 -6.07 -59.87
#